data_AF-A0A7V9CLJ1-F1
#
_entry.id   AF-A0A7V9CLJ1-F1
#
_cell.length_a   1.000
_cell.length_b   1.000
_cell.length_c   1.000
_cell.angle_alpha   90.00
_cell.angle_beta   90.00
_cell.angle_gamma   90.00
#
_symmetry.space_group_name_H-M   'P 1'
#
loop_
_entity.id
_entity.type
_entity.pdbx_description
1 polymer ?
#
loop_
_entity_poly.entity_id
_entity_poly.type
_entity_poly.pdbx_seq_one_letter_code
_entity_poly.pdbx_strand_id
1 'polypeptide(L)'
;PIQTGRFASNWDLSTARATSVITFLVQSVGITPDRLSAAGYGEYHPRVANDSPTNRGRNRRVDIVILNEETRAAEEPAASGQPARD
;
A
#
# COMPACT_ATOMS: atom_id res chain seq x y z
N PRO A 1 14.55 -0.38 10.94
CA PRO A 1 14.98 -0.87 9.61
C PRO A 1 15.21 -2.39 9.55
N ILE A 2 14.69 -3.07 8.50
CA ILE A 2 15.03 -4.48 8.24
C ILE A 2 16.52 -4.63 7.90
N GLN A 3 17.12 -5.74 8.34
CA GLN A 3 18.52 -6.07 8.08
C GLN A 3 18.59 -7.46 7.43
N THR A 4 18.03 -7.59 6.22
CA THR A 4 18.09 -8.85 5.45
C THR A 4 18.67 -8.58 4.08
N GLY A 5 19.57 -9.43 3.58
CA GLY A 5 20.19 -9.24 2.26
C GLY A 5 19.21 -9.23 1.07
N ARG A 6 17.97 -9.70 1.26
CA ARG A 6 16.94 -9.74 0.21
C ARG A 6 16.26 -8.38 -0.04
N PHE A 7 16.17 -7.52 0.96
CA PHE A 7 15.46 -6.24 0.85
C PHE A 7 16.32 -5.13 1.44
N ALA A 8 16.59 -4.10 0.63
CA ALA A 8 17.46 -3.00 1.05
C ALA A 8 16.81 -2.09 2.10
N SER A 9 15.47 -2.04 2.15
CA SER A 9 14.74 -1.21 3.10
C SER A 9 13.38 -1.81 3.50
N ASN A 10 12.79 -1.23 4.56
CA ASN A 10 11.41 -1.51 4.94
C ASN A 10 10.41 -1.07 3.85
N TRP A 11 10.75 -0.06 3.05
CA TRP A 11 9.96 0.34 1.89
C TRP A 11 9.87 -0.82 0.89
N ASP A 12 11.02 -1.36 0.46
CA ASP A 12 11.09 -2.46 -0.51
C ASP A 12 10.36 -3.70 -0.01
N LEU A 13 10.57 -4.06 1.27
CA LEU A 13 9.88 -5.20 1.88
C LEU A 13 8.36 -5.01 1.87
N SER A 14 7.88 -3.82 2.25
CA SER A 14 6.44 -3.56 2.32
C SER A 14 5.78 -3.58 0.93
N THR A 15 6.42 -2.96 -0.06
CA THR A 15 5.96 -2.97 -1.46
C THR A 15 5.95 -4.39 -2.02
N ALA A 16 7.00 -5.17 -1.80
CA ALA A 16 7.07 -6.55 -2.28
C ALA A 16 5.95 -7.44 -1.69
N ARG A 17 5.60 -7.23 -0.41
CA ARG A 17 4.48 -7.94 0.22
C ARG A 17 3.13 -7.55 -0.38
N ALA A 18 2.91 -6.25 -0.63
CA ALA A 18 1.70 -5.78 -1.30
C ALA A 18 1.56 -6.37 -2.71
N THR A 19 2.63 -6.35 -3.51
CA THR A 19 2.66 -6.97 -4.84
C THR A 19 2.39 -8.47 -4.78
N SER A 20 2.94 -9.18 -3.80
CA SER A 20 2.66 -10.62 -3.61
C SER A 20 1.16 -10.90 -3.40
N VAL A 21 0.44 -10.02 -2.70
CA VAL A 21 -1.01 -10.16 -2.51
C VAL A 21 -1.76 -9.89 -3.82
N ILE A 22 -1.39 -8.85 -4.57
CA ILE A 22 -1.97 -8.59 -5.90
C ILE A 22 -1.79 -9.78 -6.83
N THR A 23 -0.58 -10.33 -6.90
CA THR A 23 -0.29 -11.51 -7.73
C THR A 23 -1.22 -12.67 -7.38
N PHE A 24 -1.45 -12.93 -6.09
CA PHE A 24 -2.42 -13.94 -5.64
C PHE A 24 -3.85 -13.59 -6.08
N LEU A 25 -4.30 -12.35 -5.89
CA LEU A 25 -5.65 -11.92 -6.28
C LEU A 25 -5.89 -12.04 -7.79
N VAL A 26 -4.89 -11.75 -8.61
CA VAL A 26 -4.98 -11.91 -10.06
C VAL A 26 -4.98 -13.39 -10.44
N GLN A 27 -3.99 -14.16 -9.96
CA GLN A 27 -3.75 -15.53 -10.44
C GLN A 27 -4.71 -16.56 -9.85
N SER A 28 -5.09 -16.40 -8.58
CA SER A 28 -5.89 -17.38 -7.85
C SER A 28 -7.34 -16.98 -7.69
N VAL A 29 -7.65 -15.68 -7.65
CA VAL A 29 -9.03 -15.18 -7.47
C VAL A 29 -9.63 -14.65 -8.79
N GLY A 30 -8.80 -14.26 -9.77
CA GLY A 30 -9.25 -13.78 -11.07
C GLY A 30 -9.69 -12.32 -11.09
N ILE A 31 -9.22 -11.49 -10.15
CA ILE A 31 -9.47 -10.04 -10.19
C ILE A 31 -8.66 -9.43 -11.34
N THR A 32 -9.30 -8.54 -12.11
CA THR A 32 -8.64 -7.88 -13.24
C THR A 32 -7.53 -6.93 -12.75
N PRO A 33 -6.31 -6.99 -13.31
CA PRO A 33 -5.17 -6.22 -12.80
C PRO A 33 -5.35 -4.69 -12.83
N ASP A 34 -6.15 -4.18 -13.77
CA ASP A 34 -6.47 -2.76 -13.93
C ASP A 34 -7.26 -2.16 -12.75
N ARG A 35 -7.83 -3.02 -11.89
CA ARG A 35 -8.55 -2.63 -10.67
C ARG A 35 -7.69 -2.63 -9.40
N LEU A 36 -6.40 -2.95 -9.52
CA LEU A 36 -5.52 -3.16 -8.37
C LEU A 36 -4.32 -2.23 -8.41
N SER A 37 -3.93 -1.71 -7.25
CA SER A 37 -2.70 -0.94 -7.04
C SER A 37 -2.00 -1.44 -5.78
N ALA A 38 -0.66 -1.46 -5.81
CA ALA A 38 0.16 -1.81 -4.66
C ALA A 38 0.92 -0.58 -4.17
N ALA A 39 0.91 -0.37 -2.86
CA ALA A 39 1.73 0.63 -2.18
C ALA A 39 2.41 -0.01 -0.97
N GLY A 40 3.65 0.41 -0.70
CA GLY A 40 4.40 0.07 0.50
C GLY A 40 4.67 1.32 1.31
N TYR A 41 4.48 1.27 2.63
CA TYR A 41 4.61 2.41 3.55
C TYR A 41 5.77 2.26 4.54
N GLY A 42 6.55 1.17 4.45
CA GLY A 42 7.60 0.87 5.41
C GLY A 42 7.11 0.89 6.86
N GLU A 43 7.83 1.60 7.73
CA GLU A 43 7.52 1.72 9.15
C GLU A 43 6.74 3.00 9.53
N TYR A 44 6.40 3.83 8.54
CA TYR A 44 5.90 5.20 8.75
C TYR A 44 4.38 5.30 8.91
N HIS A 45 3.64 4.20 8.69
CA HIS A 45 2.19 4.11 8.92
C HIS A 45 1.83 3.02 9.96
N PRO A 46 2.25 3.17 11.22
CA PRO A 46 1.93 2.21 12.29
C PRO A 46 0.46 2.36 12.74
N ARG A 47 -0.21 1.24 13.05
CA ARG A 47 -1.52 1.26 13.71
C ARG A 47 -1.42 1.36 15.22
N VAL A 48 -0.29 0.91 15.77
CA VAL A 48 0.04 0.95 17.20
C VAL A 48 1.52 1.31 17.37
N ALA A 49 1.93 1.80 18.54
CA ALA A 49 3.32 2.18 18.78
C ALA A 49 4.31 1.01 18.51
N ASN A 50 5.48 1.29 17.95
CA ASN A 50 6.50 0.26 17.65
C ASN A 50 7.35 -0.16 18.88
N ASP A 51 6.81 -0.02 20.08
CA ASP A 51 7.49 -0.15 21.37
C ASP A 51 7.74 -1.60 21.83
N SER A 52 6.89 -2.54 21.42
CA SER A 52 6.95 -3.94 21.85
C SER A 52 7.02 -4.90 20.67
N PRO A 53 7.60 -6.11 20.86
CA PRO A 53 7.57 -7.16 19.82
C PRO A 53 6.15 -7.48 19.34
N THR A 54 5.19 -7.50 20.27
CA THR A 54 3.77 -7.72 20.00
C THR A 54 3.21 -6.61 19.11
N ASN A 55 3.42 -5.34 19.46
CA ASN A 55 2.91 -4.22 18.65
C ASN A 55 3.58 -4.14 17.26
N ARG A 56 4.89 -4.39 17.17
CA ARG A 56 5.58 -4.53 15.87
C ARG A 56 4.99 -5.66 15.04
N GLY A 57 4.57 -6.76 15.68
CA GLY A 57 3.83 -7.85 15.03
C GLY A 57 2.52 -7.36 14.40
N ARG A 58 1.74 -6.56 15.15
CA ARG A 58 0.48 -5.98 14.67
C ARG A 58 0.66 -4.99 13.52
N ASN A 59 1.79 -4.27 13.49
CA ASN A 59 2.08 -3.31 12.42
C ASN A 59 2.53 -3.98 11.11
N ARG A 60 3.09 -5.19 11.15
CA ARG A 60 3.50 -5.97 9.97
C ARG A 60 2.31 -6.62 9.27
N ARG A 61 1.56 -5.83 8.49
CA ARG A 61 0.30 -6.22 7.85
C ARG A 61 0.25 -5.75 6.38
N VAL A 62 -0.73 -6.25 5.64
CA VAL A 62 -1.17 -5.69 4.36
C VAL A 62 -2.63 -5.27 4.55
N ASP A 63 -2.96 -4.02 4.27
CA ASP A 63 -4.32 -3.50 4.32
C ASP A 63 -4.90 -3.54 2.89
N ILE A 64 -6.14 -4.01 2.73
CA ILE A 64 -6.87 -3.97 1.45
C ILE A 64 -7.90 -2.85 1.55
N VAL A 65 -7.72 -1.80 0.75
CA VAL A 65 -8.63 -0.65 0.68
C VAL A 65 -9.49 -0.80 -0.57
N ILE A 66 -10.81 -0.75 -0.41
CA ILE A 66 -11.74 -0.80 -1.53
C ILE A 66 -12.21 0.62 -1.81
N LEU A 67 -11.89 1.09 -3.01
CA LEU A 67 -12.28 2.40 -3.49
C LEU A 67 -13.58 2.28 -4.29
N ASN A 68 -14.62 2.94 -3.83
CA ASN A 68 -15.85 3.25 -4.57
C ASN A 68 -15.78 4.68 -5.13
N GLU A 69 -16.75 5.08 -5.96
CA GLU A 69 -16.76 6.42 -6.56
C GLU A 69 -16.72 7.55 -5.51
N GLU A 70 -17.37 7.37 -4.37
CA GLU A 70 -17.38 8.32 -3.25
C GLU A 70 -16.00 8.46 -2.58
N THR A 71 -15.28 7.35 -2.41
CA THR A 71 -13.94 7.34 -1.79
C THR A 71 -12.84 7.73 -2.76
N ARG A 72 -13.00 7.49 -4.08
CA ARG A 72 -12.08 8.01 -5.11
C ARG A 72 -12.10 9.53 -5.15
N ALA A 73 -13.29 10.15 -5.04
CA ALA A 73 -13.43 11.60 -4.98
C ALA A 73 -12.78 12.22 -3.71
N ALA A 74 -12.63 11.44 -2.64
CA ALA A 74 -11.95 11.87 -1.41
C ALA A 74 -10.42 11.69 -1.45
N GLU A 75 -9.90 10.77 -2.29
CA GLU A 75 -8.47 10.55 -2.48
C GLU A 75 -7.85 11.43 -3.58
N GLU A 76 -8.65 11.96 -4.51
CA GLU A 76 -8.19 12.89 -5.55
C GLU A 76 -7.92 14.27 -4.90
N PRO A 77 -6.66 14.71 -4.74
CA PRO A 77 -6.41 16.07 -4.27
C PRO A 77 -6.96 17.02 -5.34
N ALA A 78 -7.47 18.18 -4.92
CA ALA A 78 -7.95 19.28 -5.74
C ALA A 78 -6.87 19.87 -6.68
N ALA A 79 -6.36 19.04 -7.60
CA ALA A 79 -5.32 19.33 -8.57
C ALA A 79 -5.94 19.37 -9.97
N SER A 80 -7.05 20.11 -10.11
CA SER A 80 -7.53 20.63 -11.40
C SER A 80 -7.67 22.16 -11.29
N GLY A 81 -6.64 22.79 -10.76
CA GLY A 81 -6.48 24.24 -10.75
C GLY A 81 -5.34 24.69 -11.65
N GLN A 82 -5.50 24.66 -12.98
CA GLN A 82 -5.01 25.72 -13.87
C GLN A 82 -5.59 25.53 -15.30
N PRO A 83 -5.96 26.60 -16.01
CA PRO A 83 -6.82 26.56 -17.19
C PRO A 83 -6.02 26.40 -18.49
N ALA A 84 -6.77 26.11 -19.56
CA ALA A 84 -6.32 26.12 -20.95
C ALA A 84 -5.43 27.33 -21.25
N ARG A 85 -4.33 27.09 -21.97
CA ARG A 85 -3.56 28.13 -22.64
C ARG A 85 -3.77 27.97 -24.14
N ASP A 86 -4.15 29.08 -24.76
CA ASP A 86 -4.34 29.30 -26.19
C ASP A 86 -3.07 29.01 -27.03
#